data_AF-A0A535RVW1-F1
#
_entry.id   AF-A0A535RVW1-F1
#
_cell.length_a   1.000
_cell.length_b   1.000
_cell.length_c   1.000
_cell.angle_alpha   90.00
_cell.angle_beta   90.00
_cell.angle_gamma   90.00
#
_symmetry.space_group_name_H-M   'P 1'
#
loop_
_entity.id
_entity.type
_entity.pdbx_description
1 polymer ?
#
loop_
_entity_poly.entity_id
_entity_poly.type
_entity_poly.pdbx_seq_one_letter_code
_entity_poly.pdbx_strand_id
1 'polypeptide(L)'
;MILELPEELALLQRTVRDFTEDVLQPHSREVEEQSTIPRSLIDAMAKVGLFGVPFAEDCGGSGLGKLGYVVAVEQLSRTNAAFWNVVGASAGLCGIAVDVDGSADLKHRYLMEIATGRKIGAYALSEPGSGSDAASLTTAARRDGDDYVINRHLRHLLHPRSRQGLEGHLRRRRRARRARTRGRQERREDGAAWFHHRAAVLSRHARAGGEPNR
;
A
#
# COMPACT_ATOMS: atom_id res chain seq x y z
N MET A 1 -27.21 1.24 -25.84
CA MET A 1 -26.03 0.84 -25.07
C MET A 1 -26.54 0.12 -23.83
N ILE A 2 -26.23 -1.16 -23.66
CA ILE A 2 -26.67 -1.95 -22.51
C ILE A 2 -25.59 -1.82 -21.43
N LEU A 3 -25.97 -1.30 -20.26
CA LEU A 3 -25.10 -1.05 -19.09
C LEU A 3 -25.29 -2.16 -18.04
N GLU A 4 -25.32 -3.42 -18.47
CA GLU A 4 -25.48 -4.56 -17.55
C GLU A 4 -24.13 -5.14 -17.15
N LEU A 5 -23.99 -5.45 -15.86
CA LEU A 5 -22.80 -6.14 -15.35
C LEU A 5 -22.84 -7.62 -15.76
N PRO A 6 -21.69 -8.22 -16.12
CA PRO A 6 -21.54 -9.67 -16.16
C PRO A 6 -22.04 -10.33 -14.88
N GLU A 7 -22.55 -11.56 -14.98
CA GLU A 7 -23.19 -12.28 -13.87
C GLU A 7 -22.30 -12.36 -12.62
N GLU A 8 -21.02 -12.67 -12.80
CA GLU A 8 -20.04 -12.74 -11.70
C GLU A 8 -19.89 -11.40 -10.97
N LEU A 9 -19.92 -10.28 -11.70
CA LEU A 9 -19.84 -8.94 -11.13
C LEU A 9 -21.15 -8.50 -10.50
N ALA A 10 -22.29 -8.93 -11.05
CA ALA A 10 -23.59 -8.73 -10.42
C ALA A 10 -23.70 -9.52 -9.10
N LEU A 11 -23.14 -10.72 -9.03
CA LEU A 11 -23.03 -11.50 -7.80
C LEU A 11 -22.13 -10.80 -6.79
N LEU A 12 -20.92 -10.39 -7.20
CA LEU A 12 -20.00 -9.60 -6.36
C LEU A 12 -20.70 -8.36 -5.79
N GLN A 13 -21.41 -7.59 -6.64
CA GLN A 13 -22.14 -6.41 -6.22
C GLN A 13 -23.14 -6.73 -5.11
N ARG A 14 -23.95 -7.78 -5.27
CA ARG A 14 -24.93 -8.21 -4.25
C ARG A 14 -24.23 -8.60 -2.96
N THR A 15 -23.22 -9.48 -3.04
CA THR A 15 -22.48 -9.95 -1.87
C THR A 15 -21.82 -8.81 -1.09
N VAL A 16 -21.16 -7.87 -1.77
CA VAL A 16 -20.48 -6.75 -1.11
C VAL A 16 -21.50 -5.76 -0.53
N ARG A 17 -22.62 -5.51 -1.22
CA ARG A 17 -23.69 -4.66 -0.70
C ARG A 17 -24.28 -5.23 0.59
N ASP A 18 -24.67 -6.50 0.57
CA ASP A 18 -25.29 -7.15 1.73
C ASP A 18 -24.29 -7.17 2.90
N PHE A 19 -23.02 -7.50 2.66
CA PHE A 19 -21.97 -7.39 3.68
C PHE A 19 -21.79 -5.96 4.22
N THR A 20 -21.83 -4.96 3.35
CA THR A 20 -21.70 -3.55 3.75
C THR A 20 -22.85 -3.13 4.65
N GLU A 21 -24.09 -3.46 4.27
CA GLU A 21 -25.32 -3.06 4.98
C GLU A 21 -25.50 -3.84 6.28
N ASP A 22 -25.22 -5.14 6.30
CA ASP A 22 -25.47 -6.00 7.45
C ASP A 22 -24.30 -6.02 8.45
N VAL A 23 -23.06 -5.90 7.97
CA VAL A 23 -21.86 -6.07 8.81
C VAL A 23 -21.14 -4.75 9.08
N LEU A 24 -20.93 -3.89 8.07
CA LEU A 24 -20.11 -2.68 8.26
C LEU A 24 -20.92 -1.49 8.77
N GLN A 25 -22.11 -1.27 8.19
CA GLN A 25 -22.96 -0.12 8.50
C GLN A 25 -23.31 0.02 9.99
N PRO A 26 -23.60 -1.04 10.75
CA PRO A 26 -23.86 -0.93 12.19
C PRO A 26 -22.71 -0.33 13.00
N HIS A 27 -21.46 -0.46 12.52
CA HIS A 27 -20.26 0.06 13.19
C HIS A 27 -19.80 1.43 12.67
N SER A 28 -20.49 2.00 11.67
CA SER A 28 -20.11 3.25 11.01
C SER A 28 -19.88 4.41 12.00
N ARG A 29 -20.79 4.56 12.98
CA ARG A 29 -20.72 5.63 13.99
C ARG A 29 -19.58 5.42 14.98
N GLU A 30 -19.39 4.18 15.45
CA GLU A 30 -18.31 3.83 16.37
C GLU A 30 -16.94 4.09 15.73
N VAL A 31 -16.77 3.69 14.46
CA VAL A 31 -15.52 3.92 13.72
C VAL A 31 -15.22 5.40 13.56
N GLU A 32 -16.24 6.22 13.30
CA GLU A 32 -16.09 7.68 13.21
C GLU A 32 -15.62 8.27 14.55
N GLU A 33 -16.36 7.98 15.63
CA GLU A 33 -16.10 8.50 16.97
C GLU A 33 -14.72 8.07 17.51
N GLN A 34 -14.30 6.84 17.22
CA GLN A 34 -13.01 6.30 17.67
C GLN A 34 -11.87 6.55 16.67
N SER A 35 -12.17 7.07 15.48
CA SER A 35 -11.20 7.27 14.39
C SER A 35 -10.35 6.03 14.10
N THR A 36 -10.90 4.84 14.32
CA THR A 36 -10.19 3.56 14.27
C THR A 36 -11.14 2.48 13.79
N ILE A 37 -10.70 1.64 12.85
CA ILE A 37 -11.43 0.45 12.43
C ILE A 37 -11.01 -0.73 13.34
N PRO A 38 -11.94 -1.37 14.07
CA PRO A 38 -11.64 -2.59 14.81
C PRO A 38 -11.00 -3.66 13.92
N ARG A 39 -9.97 -4.35 14.43
CA ARG A 39 -9.27 -5.39 13.66
C ARG A 39 -10.22 -6.51 13.21
N SER A 40 -11.22 -6.84 14.01
CA SER A 40 -12.26 -7.82 13.66
C SER A 40 -13.02 -7.47 12.38
N LEU A 41 -13.29 -6.18 12.13
CA LEU A 41 -13.95 -5.74 10.89
C LEU A 41 -13.01 -5.85 9.69
N ILE A 42 -11.72 -5.53 9.88
CA ILE A 42 -10.70 -5.75 8.83
C ILE A 42 -10.58 -7.25 8.50
N ASP A 43 -10.60 -8.12 9.51
CA ASP A 43 -10.56 -9.57 9.31
C ASP A 43 -11.83 -10.09 8.62
N ALA A 44 -13.01 -9.55 8.96
CA ALA A 44 -14.25 -9.87 8.27
C ALA A 44 -14.19 -9.46 6.78
N MET A 45 -13.69 -8.25 6.50
CA MET A 45 -13.47 -7.77 5.13
C MET A 45 -12.49 -8.65 4.35
N ALA A 46 -11.41 -9.10 5.00
CA ALA A 46 -10.46 -10.04 4.42
C ALA A 46 -11.09 -11.40 4.13
N LYS A 47 -11.92 -11.91 5.04
CA LYS A 47 -12.63 -13.19 4.87
C LYS A 47 -13.61 -13.17 3.69
N VAL A 48 -14.23 -12.03 3.40
CA VAL A 48 -15.09 -11.84 2.20
C VAL A 48 -14.28 -11.66 0.92
N GLY A 49 -12.95 -11.49 1.03
CA GLY A 49 -12.04 -11.40 -0.12
C GLY A 49 -11.87 -10.00 -0.70
N LEU A 50 -12.29 -8.95 0.02
CA LEU A 50 -12.32 -7.57 -0.49
C LEU A 50 -10.94 -7.03 -0.91
N PHE A 51 -9.87 -7.46 -0.24
CA PHE A 51 -8.50 -7.05 -0.58
C PHE A 51 -7.94 -7.78 -1.81
N GLY A 52 -8.53 -8.91 -2.20
CA GLY A 52 -8.07 -9.78 -3.29
C GLY A 52 -8.74 -9.51 -4.64
N VAL A 53 -9.84 -8.76 -4.65
CA VAL A 53 -10.67 -8.53 -5.86
C VAL A 53 -9.88 -8.11 -7.12
N PRO A 54 -8.94 -7.14 -7.06
CA PRO A 54 -8.25 -6.70 -8.26
C PRO A 54 -7.18 -7.67 -8.78
N PHE A 55 -6.83 -8.70 -8.00
CA PHE A 55 -5.66 -9.55 -8.25
C PHE A 55 -6.07 -10.93 -8.78
N ALA A 56 -5.15 -11.58 -9.50
CA ALA A 56 -5.35 -12.92 -10.02
C ALA A 56 -5.36 -13.98 -8.92
N GLU A 57 -5.91 -15.16 -9.22
CA GLU A 57 -6.02 -16.26 -8.25
C GLU A 57 -4.66 -16.80 -7.77
N ASP A 58 -3.65 -16.75 -8.63
CA ASP A 58 -2.28 -17.22 -8.33
C ASP A 58 -1.58 -16.43 -7.22
N CYS A 59 -2.02 -15.20 -6.97
CA CYS A 59 -1.58 -14.34 -5.87
C CYS A 59 -2.62 -14.25 -4.76
N GLY A 60 -3.58 -15.17 -4.71
CA GLY A 60 -4.62 -15.23 -3.67
C GLY A 60 -5.73 -14.19 -3.84
N GLY A 61 -5.88 -13.64 -5.04
CA GLY A 61 -6.99 -12.78 -5.43
C GLY A 61 -8.19 -13.56 -5.97
N SER A 62 -9.19 -12.84 -6.47
CA SER A 62 -10.42 -13.45 -7.02
C SER A 62 -10.51 -13.45 -8.54
N GLY A 63 -9.51 -12.89 -9.24
CA GLY A 63 -9.49 -12.83 -10.71
C GLY A 63 -10.50 -11.87 -11.36
N LEU A 64 -11.28 -11.12 -10.57
CA LEU A 64 -12.34 -10.23 -11.08
C LEU A 64 -11.81 -8.89 -11.61
N GLY A 65 -10.51 -8.64 -11.41
CA GLY A 65 -9.76 -7.53 -11.98
C GLY A 65 -10.26 -6.16 -11.53
N LYS A 66 -9.87 -5.13 -12.29
CA LYS A 66 -10.13 -3.72 -11.93
C LYS A 66 -11.62 -3.38 -11.94
N LEU A 67 -12.41 -3.97 -12.84
CA LEU A 67 -13.85 -3.71 -12.89
C LEU A 67 -14.56 -4.28 -11.66
N GLY A 68 -14.24 -5.52 -11.26
CA GLY A 68 -14.75 -6.08 -10.01
C GLY A 68 -14.34 -5.25 -8.79
N TYR A 69 -13.10 -4.76 -8.77
CA TYR A 69 -12.64 -3.89 -7.69
C TYR A 69 -13.45 -2.58 -7.61
N VAL A 70 -13.75 -1.93 -8.74
CA VAL A 70 -14.61 -0.74 -8.77
C VAL A 70 -16.02 -1.04 -8.26
N VAL A 71 -16.60 -2.16 -8.69
CA VAL A 71 -17.93 -2.61 -8.21
C VAL A 71 -17.92 -2.81 -6.70
N ALA A 72 -16.89 -3.45 -6.15
CA ALA A 72 -16.76 -3.65 -4.70
C ALA A 72 -16.62 -2.33 -3.94
N VAL A 73 -15.77 -1.42 -4.43
CA VAL A 73 -15.57 -0.09 -3.82
C VAL A 73 -16.84 0.76 -3.87
N GLU A 74 -17.61 0.69 -4.95
CA GLU A 74 -18.91 1.37 -5.06
C GLU A 74 -19.85 0.94 -3.92
N GLN A 75 -19.95 -0.36 -3.66
CA GLN A 75 -20.81 -0.86 -2.59
C GLN A 75 -20.27 -0.50 -1.20
N LEU A 76 -18.96 -0.61 -0.97
CA LEU A 76 -18.33 -0.19 0.30
C LEU A 76 -18.47 1.31 0.57
N SER A 77 -18.57 2.13 -0.48
CA SER A 77 -18.72 3.58 -0.36
C SER A 77 -20.12 4.01 0.12
N ARG A 78 -21.05 3.06 0.29
CA ARG A 78 -22.40 3.31 0.83
C ARG A 78 -22.41 3.49 2.35
N THR A 79 -21.30 3.21 3.03
CA THR A 79 -21.13 3.35 4.48
C THR A 79 -19.99 4.32 4.84
N ASN A 80 -19.47 4.28 6.07
CA ASN A 80 -18.32 5.08 6.50
C ASN A 80 -17.14 4.91 5.53
N ALA A 81 -16.59 6.04 5.07
CA ALA A 81 -15.49 6.07 4.11
C ALA A 81 -14.23 5.34 4.61
N ALA A 82 -14.04 5.21 5.92
CA ALA A 82 -12.92 4.48 6.51
C ALA A 82 -12.81 3.03 5.98
N PHE A 83 -13.94 2.35 5.78
CA PHE A 83 -13.96 0.95 5.33
C PHE A 83 -13.46 0.78 3.90
N TRP A 84 -13.95 1.58 2.95
CA TRP A 84 -13.40 1.52 1.59
C TRP A 84 -11.96 2.03 1.57
N ASN A 85 -11.63 3.07 2.34
CA ASN A 85 -10.29 3.67 2.40
C ASN A 85 -9.21 2.66 2.78
N VAL A 86 -9.47 1.76 3.74
CA VAL A 86 -8.47 0.73 4.11
C VAL A 86 -8.26 -0.29 2.99
N VAL A 87 -9.31 -0.68 2.26
CA VAL A 87 -9.18 -1.54 1.07
C VAL A 87 -8.46 -0.80 -0.05
N GLY A 88 -8.82 0.46 -0.28
CA GLY A 88 -8.24 1.29 -1.33
C GLY A 88 -6.76 1.59 -1.12
N ALA A 89 -6.35 1.93 0.11
CA ALA A 89 -4.95 2.13 0.44
C ALA A 89 -4.14 0.83 0.36
N SER A 90 -4.70 -0.27 0.87
CA SER A 90 -4.01 -1.56 0.94
C SER A 90 -3.93 -2.24 -0.44
N ALA A 91 -5.06 -2.59 -1.03
CA ALA A 91 -5.12 -3.27 -2.31
C ALA A 91 -4.98 -2.28 -3.48
N GLY A 92 -5.79 -1.22 -3.49
CA GLY A 92 -5.89 -0.29 -4.62
C GLY A 92 -4.66 0.58 -4.88
N LEU A 93 -3.80 0.82 -3.88
CA LEU A 93 -2.56 1.58 -4.03
C LEU A 93 -1.33 0.70 -3.81
N CYS A 94 -1.17 0.17 -2.60
CA CYS A 94 0.03 -0.61 -2.26
C CYS A 94 0.09 -1.93 -3.05
N GLY A 95 -0.98 -2.71 -3.05
CA GLY A 95 -1.06 -3.98 -3.77
C GLY A 95 -0.92 -3.81 -5.27
N ILE A 96 -1.66 -2.88 -5.88
CA ILE A 96 -1.54 -2.60 -7.33
C ILE A 96 -0.11 -2.14 -7.71
N ALA A 97 0.57 -1.34 -6.88
CA ALA A 97 1.95 -0.96 -7.17
C ALA A 97 2.90 -2.18 -7.19
N VAL A 98 2.70 -3.14 -6.28
CA VAL A 98 3.47 -4.41 -6.26
C VAL A 98 3.08 -5.31 -7.43
N ASP A 99 1.80 -5.35 -7.80
CA ASP A 99 1.35 -6.17 -8.93
C ASP A 99 1.85 -5.62 -10.28
N VAL A 100 1.89 -4.30 -10.48
CA VAL A 100 2.33 -3.75 -11.76
C VAL A 100 3.85 -3.85 -11.93
N ASP A 101 4.63 -3.48 -10.91
CA ASP A 101 6.09 -3.30 -11.06
C ASP A 101 6.94 -4.26 -10.19
N GLY A 102 6.33 -5.10 -9.36
CA GLY A 102 7.03 -6.04 -8.50
C GLY A 102 7.59 -7.24 -9.24
N SER A 103 8.79 -7.70 -8.85
CA SER A 103 9.32 -9.00 -9.29
C SER A 103 8.45 -10.16 -8.79
N ALA A 104 8.61 -11.34 -9.37
CA ALA A 104 7.91 -12.56 -8.93
C ALA A 104 8.07 -12.79 -7.41
N ASP A 105 9.28 -12.64 -6.88
CA ASP A 105 9.56 -12.75 -5.45
C ASP A 105 8.85 -11.70 -4.59
N LEU A 106 8.68 -10.47 -5.09
CA LEU A 106 7.95 -9.42 -4.36
C LEU A 106 6.46 -9.68 -4.37
N LYS A 107 5.91 -10.10 -5.51
CA LYS A 107 4.50 -10.50 -5.61
C LYS A 107 4.21 -11.66 -4.68
N HIS A 108 5.01 -12.71 -4.72
CA HIS A 108 4.82 -13.87 -3.86
C HIS A 108 4.89 -13.51 -2.36
N ARG A 109 5.87 -12.69 -1.95
CA ARG A 109 6.05 -12.33 -0.52
C ARG A 109 5.07 -11.29 0.01
N TYR A 110 4.65 -10.33 -0.81
CA TYR A 110 3.90 -9.16 -0.34
C TYR A 110 2.51 -9.08 -0.93
N LEU A 111 2.34 -9.32 -2.24
CA LEU A 111 1.04 -9.21 -2.88
C LEU A 111 0.07 -10.26 -2.31
N MET A 112 0.54 -11.50 -2.12
CA MET A 112 -0.29 -12.55 -1.53
C MET A 112 -0.75 -12.25 -0.10
N GLU A 113 0.11 -11.64 0.71
CA GLU A 113 -0.24 -11.21 2.08
C GLU A 113 -1.26 -10.06 2.07
N ILE A 114 -1.19 -9.17 1.08
CA ILE A 114 -2.13 -8.06 0.91
C ILE A 114 -3.47 -8.57 0.37
N ALA A 115 -3.45 -9.39 -0.69
CA ALA A 115 -4.65 -9.93 -1.35
C ALA A 115 -5.52 -10.74 -0.37
N THR A 116 -4.87 -11.49 0.52
CA THR A 116 -5.57 -12.28 1.56
C THR A 116 -5.95 -11.46 2.80
N GLY A 117 -5.57 -10.17 2.87
CA GLY A 117 -5.83 -9.30 4.03
C GLY A 117 -5.04 -9.66 5.30
N ARG A 118 -4.09 -10.61 5.23
CA ARG A 118 -3.18 -10.93 6.34
C ARG A 118 -2.32 -9.73 6.73
N LYS A 119 -1.88 -8.96 5.73
CA LYS A 119 -1.21 -7.67 5.91
C LYS A 119 -2.01 -6.55 5.26
N ILE A 120 -1.99 -5.39 5.91
CA ILE A 120 -2.56 -4.17 5.37
C ILE A 120 -1.42 -3.33 4.81
N GLY A 121 -1.46 -3.10 3.50
CA GLY A 121 -0.51 -2.27 2.78
C GLY A 121 -0.73 -0.78 3.06
N ALA A 122 0.33 0.01 2.90
CA ALA A 122 0.28 1.46 2.97
C ALA A 122 1.11 2.06 1.83
N TYR A 123 0.62 3.16 1.27
CA TYR A 123 1.27 3.86 0.17
C TYR A 123 1.79 5.21 0.63
N ALA A 124 3.11 5.33 0.78
CA ALA A 124 3.77 6.49 1.34
C ALA A 124 4.36 7.37 0.23
N LEU A 125 3.55 8.29 -0.31
CA LEU A 125 3.96 9.24 -1.35
C LEU A 125 4.08 10.67 -0.84
N SER A 126 3.09 11.15 -0.08
CA SER A 126 3.02 12.57 0.33
C SER A 126 4.00 12.94 1.45
N GLU A 127 4.53 14.16 1.38
CA GLU A 127 5.51 14.72 2.33
C GLU A 127 5.12 16.14 2.76
N PRO A 128 5.67 16.67 3.88
CA PRO A 128 5.56 18.10 4.18
C PRO A 128 6.19 18.91 3.04
N GLY A 129 5.36 19.54 2.20
CA GLY A 129 5.79 20.31 1.03
C GLY A 129 5.57 19.64 -0.33
N SER A 130 5.19 18.36 -0.37
CA SER A 130 4.92 17.60 -1.61
C SER A 130 3.59 16.85 -1.49
N GLY A 131 2.52 17.51 -1.94
CA GLY A 131 1.15 16.98 -2.04
C GLY A 131 0.75 16.77 -3.51
N SER A 132 0.02 17.74 -4.09
CA SER A 132 -0.32 17.72 -5.53
C SER A 132 0.92 17.74 -6.43
N ASP A 133 1.99 18.40 -5.99
CA ASP A 133 3.31 18.32 -6.62
C ASP A 133 4.14 17.16 -6.05
N ALA A 134 3.68 15.93 -6.33
CA ALA A 134 4.31 14.71 -5.81
C ALA A 134 5.71 14.46 -6.37
N ALA A 135 6.07 15.09 -7.50
CA ALA A 135 7.38 14.95 -8.13
C ALA A 135 8.48 15.68 -7.33
N SER A 136 8.11 16.67 -6.51
CA SER A 136 9.00 17.44 -5.66
C SER A 136 9.29 16.80 -4.30
N LEU A 137 9.02 15.49 -4.15
CA LEU A 137 9.38 14.74 -2.95
C LEU A 137 10.88 14.84 -2.64
N THR A 138 11.21 14.86 -1.36
CA THR A 138 12.57 15.04 -0.84
C THR A 138 13.11 13.78 -0.17
N THR A 139 12.28 12.76 0.09
CA THR A 139 12.74 11.45 0.56
C THR A 139 13.75 10.88 -0.43
N ALA A 140 14.93 10.57 0.09
CA ALA A 140 16.01 10.01 -0.70
C ALA A 140 16.33 8.58 -0.25
N ALA A 141 16.56 7.70 -1.22
CA ALA A 141 17.07 6.35 -1.02
C ALA A 141 18.49 6.29 -1.58
N ARG A 142 19.48 6.01 -0.72
CA ARG A 142 20.88 5.82 -1.12
C ARG A 142 21.24 4.34 -1.02
N ARG A 143 21.76 3.76 -2.11
CA ARG A 143 22.28 2.38 -2.10
C ARG A 143 23.46 2.27 -1.12
N ASP A 144 23.49 1.20 -0.34
CA ASP A 144 24.52 0.88 0.64
C ASP A 144 24.76 -0.64 0.64
N GLY A 145 25.71 -1.10 -0.17
CA GLY A 145 25.85 -2.54 -0.46
C GLY A 145 24.61 -3.07 -1.17
N ASP A 146 24.03 -4.14 -0.65
CA ASP A 146 22.80 -4.75 -1.18
C ASP A 146 21.51 -4.15 -0.62
N ASP A 147 21.64 -3.14 0.26
CA ASP A 147 20.54 -2.42 0.90
C ASP A 147 20.37 -0.99 0.36
N TYR A 148 19.28 -0.36 0.81
CA TYR A 148 19.04 1.08 0.67
C TYR A 148 18.84 1.74 2.03
N VAL A 149 19.55 2.85 2.26
CA VAL A 149 19.29 3.75 3.38
C VAL A 149 18.30 4.81 2.94
N ILE A 150 17.13 4.83 3.58
CA ILE A 150 16.04 5.78 3.27
C ILE A 150 15.97 6.86 4.35
N ASN A 151 16.11 8.12 3.96
CA ASN A 151 15.90 9.28 4.84
C ASN A 151 14.57 9.95 4.49
N ARG A 152 13.64 10.03 5.45
CA ARG A 152 12.24 10.45 5.20
C ARG A 152 11.85 11.73 5.94
N HIS A 153 11.07 12.56 5.25
CA HIS A 153 10.16 13.56 5.85
C HIS A 153 8.74 13.22 5.38
N LEU A 154 8.01 12.35 6.10
CA LEU A 154 6.66 11.96 5.68
C LEU A 154 5.59 12.73 6.47
N ARG A 155 4.49 13.15 5.81
CA ARG A 155 3.29 13.70 6.47
C ARG A 155 2.12 12.75 6.22
N HIS A 156 1.28 12.57 7.24
CA HIS A 156 0.08 11.72 7.21
C HIS A 156 0.36 10.22 7.13
N LEU A 157 0.80 9.64 8.26
CA LEU A 157 0.53 8.23 8.57
C LEU A 157 -0.38 8.19 9.79
N LEU A 158 -1.55 7.60 9.65
CA LEU A 158 -2.48 7.34 10.73
C LEU A 158 -1.94 6.18 11.60
N HIS A 159 -0.88 6.41 12.38
CA HIS A 159 -0.52 5.60 13.55
C HIS A 159 0.52 6.32 14.46
N PRO A 160 0.21 6.66 15.72
CA PRO A 160 0.96 7.65 16.52
C PRO A 160 2.28 7.18 17.18
N ARG A 161 2.79 5.96 16.94
CA ARG A 161 3.85 5.37 17.80
C ARG A 161 5.31 5.44 17.32
N SER A 162 5.65 6.08 16.21
CA SER A 162 7.02 6.00 15.65
C SER A 162 7.99 7.14 16.04
N ARG A 163 7.58 8.12 16.85
CA ARG A 163 8.38 9.35 17.07
C ARG A 163 9.50 9.25 18.11
N GLN A 164 9.56 8.21 18.96
CA GLN A 164 10.51 8.15 20.08
C GLN A 164 11.75 7.25 19.86
N GLY A 165 11.85 6.50 18.75
CA GLY A 165 12.95 5.53 18.56
C GLY A 165 14.23 6.07 17.90
N LEU A 166 14.16 7.20 17.20
CA LEU A 166 15.23 7.58 16.25
C LEU A 166 16.41 8.32 16.90
N GLU A 167 16.17 9.10 17.95
CA GLU A 167 17.22 9.91 18.59
C GLU A 167 18.18 9.07 19.47
N GLY A 168 17.70 7.97 20.05
CA GLY A 168 18.50 7.08 20.90
C GLY A 168 19.50 6.21 20.11
N HIS A 169 19.19 5.85 18.87
CA HIS A 169 19.98 4.89 18.08
C HIS A 169 21.21 5.55 17.43
N LEU A 170 21.13 6.84 17.09
CA LEU A 170 22.22 7.59 16.46
C LEU A 170 23.38 7.87 17.42
N ARG A 171 23.12 8.00 18.73
CA ARG A 171 24.19 8.18 19.74
C ARG A 171 24.94 6.88 20.08
N ARG A 172 24.30 5.71 19.96
CA ARG A 172 24.94 4.41 20.27
C ARG A 172 25.84 3.87 19.14
N ARG A 173 25.59 4.22 17.87
CA ARG A 173 26.40 3.74 16.73
C ARG A 173 27.77 4.40 16.58
N ARG A 174 28.02 5.58 17.17
CA ARG A 174 29.37 6.20 17.17
C ARG A 174 30.37 5.53 18.13
N ARG A 175 29.91 4.78 19.15
CA ARG A 175 30.79 4.02 20.06
C ARG A 175 31.05 2.57 19.62
N ALA A 176 30.13 1.94 18.88
CA ALA A 176 30.29 0.56 18.44
C ALA A 176 31.20 0.37 17.20
N ARG A 177 31.46 1.44 16.44
CA ARG A 177 32.26 1.40 15.18
C ARG A 177 33.78 1.30 15.40
N ARG A 178 34.27 1.36 16.65
CA ARG A 178 35.69 1.13 17.00
C ARG A 178 35.99 -0.31 17.50
N ALA A 179 35.00 -1.18 17.64
CA ALA A 179 35.17 -2.49 18.30
C ALA A 179 34.80 -3.71 17.44
N ARG A 180 34.46 -3.56 16.15
CA ARG A 180 33.99 -4.68 15.29
C ARG A 180 34.76 -4.80 13.97
N THR A 181 36.08 -4.58 13.97
CA THR A 181 36.98 -4.91 12.84
C THR A 181 37.68 -6.26 12.98
N ARG A 182 37.25 -7.14 13.90
CA ARG A 182 37.74 -8.52 13.96
C ARG A 182 36.62 -9.49 14.35
N GLY A 183 36.34 -10.43 13.45
CA GLY A 183 35.54 -11.63 13.71
C GLY A 183 34.05 -11.49 13.43
N ARG A 184 33.60 -11.98 12.27
CA ARG A 184 32.95 -13.30 12.16
C ARG A 184 32.10 -13.37 10.88
N GLN A 185 32.57 -14.24 9.99
CA GLN A 185 31.86 -14.81 8.85
C GLN A 185 30.69 -15.68 9.35
N GLU A 186 29.65 -15.81 8.52
CA GLU A 186 28.41 -16.61 8.69
C GLU A 186 27.32 -16.06 9.61
N ARG A 187 26.27 -15.49 8.98
CA ARG A 187 24.87 -15.97 8.95
C ARG A 187 23.89 -14.80 8.78
N ARG A 188 22.84 -15.08 7.97
CA ARG A 188 21.56 -14.36 7.80
C ARG A 188 21.60 -13.12 6.93
N GLU A 189 20.93 -13.16 5.78
CA GLU A 189 20.25 -11.99 5.20
C GLU A 189 18.95 -12.45 4.51
N ASP A 190 17.87 -12.47 5.30
CA ASP A 190 16.49 -12.43 4.82
C ASP A 190 16.11 -10.97 4.57
N GLY A 191 15.64 -10.70 3.35
CA GLY A 191 14.60 -9.71 3.04
C GLY A 191 14.85 -8.26 3.45
N ALA A 192 15.46 -7.48 2.55
CA ALA A 192 15.36 -6.03 2.59
C ALA A 192 15.30 -5.41 1.18
N ALA A 193 14.58 -4.28 1.14
CA ALA A 193 14.51 -3.26 0.09
C ALA A 193 13.79 -3.58 -1.24
N TRP A 194 12.59 -3.02 -1.42
CA TRP A 194 12.32 -2.24 -2.63
C TRP A 194 11.20 -1.21 -2.45
N PHE A 195 11.56 0.06 -2.58
CA PHE A 195 10.68 1.19 -2.94
C PHE A 195 11.45 2.00 -4.00
N HIS A 196 10.75 2.31 -5.10
CA HIS A 196 11.16 3.14 -6.24
C HIS A 196 11.98 2.47 -7.37
N HIS A 197 11.29 1.83 -8.32
CA HIS A 197 11.55 2.16 -9.73
C HIS A 197 10.67 3.33 -10.13
N ARG A 198 11.21 4.19 -10.99
CA ARG A 198 10.49 5.13 -11.86
C ARG A 198 10.16 6.55 -11.37
N ALA A 199 11.02 7.12 -10.52
CA ALA A 199 11.31 8.57 -10.61
C ALA A 199 12.24 8.94 -11.80
N ALA A 200 12.82 7.94 -12.48
CA ALA A 200 13.84 8.15 -13.52
C ALA A 200 13.32 8.17 -14.98
N VAL A 201 12.01 7.98 -15.23
CA VAL A 201 11.47 8.00 -16.61
C VAL A 201 10.74 9.31 -16.96
N LEU A 202 10.27 10.07 -15.96
CA LEU A 202 9.69 11.40 -16.19
C LEU A 202 10.75 12.49 -16.41
N SER A 203 11.99 12.29 -15.97
CA SER A 203 13.10 13.23 -16.15
C SER A 203 13.76 13.18 -17.54
N ARG A 204 13.44 12.18 -18.38
CA ARG A 204 13.90 12.16 -19.79
C ARG A 204 12.94 12.84 -20.77
N HIS A 205 11.67 13.01 -20.41
CA HIS A 205 10.70 13.74 -21.25
C HIS A 205 10.61 15.24 -20.91
N ALA A 206 11.05 15.66 -19.71
CA ALA A 206 11.10 17.07 -19.32
C ALA A 206 12.36 17.82 -19.82
N ARG A 207 13.30 17.16 -20.50
CA ARG A 207 14.50 17.79 -21.10
C ARG A 207 14.52 17.78 -22.64
N ALA A 208 13.45 17.34 -23.28
CA ALA A 208 13.27 17.42 -24.73
C ALA A 208 12.14 18.40 -25.06
N GLY A 209 12.27 19.65 -24.62
CA GLY A 209 11.51 20.77 -25.16
C GLY A 209 12.27 21.32 -26.37
N GLY A 210 11.70 21.15 -27.58
CA GLY A 210 12.21 21.70 -28.83
C GLY A 210 11.05 22.18 -29.70
N GLU A 211 10.76 23.47 -29.57
CA GLU A 211 10.00 24.41 -30.42
C GLU A 211 8.52 24.16 -30.82
N PRO A 212 7.67 25.20 -30.72
CA PRO A 212 6.34 25.22 -31.33
C PRO A 212 6.43 25.77 -32.77
N ASN A 213 5.83 25.08 -33.75
CA ASN A 213 5.60 25.68 -35.06
C ASN A 213 4.12 25.54 -35.47
N ARG A 214 3.52 26.73 -35.62
CA ARG A 214 2.40 27.17 -36.47
C ARG A 214 1.36 26.16 -36.95
#